data_AF-E5BET7-F1
#
_entry.id   AF-E5BET7-F1
#
_cell.length_a   1.000
_cell.length_b   1.000
_cell.length_c   1.000
_cell.angle_alpha   90.00
_cell.angle_beta   90.00
_cell.angle_gamma   90.00
#
_symmetry.space_group_name_H-M   'P 1'
#
loop_
_entity.id
_entity.type
_entity.pdbx_description
1 polymer ?
#
loop_
_entity_poly.entity_id
_entity_poly.type
_entity_poly.pdbx_seq_one_letter_code
_entity_poly.pdbx_strand_id
1 'polypeptide(L)' 'MAVKQTEANKKWQEKNKERAKYLSDRSRTKSFIRNLSTLEDLEEIQKLILDRKKELS' A
#
# COMPACT_ATOMS: atom_id res chain seq x y z
N MET A 1 -17.06 -9.12 10.27
CA MET A 1 -17.88 -7.94 9.94
C MET A 1 -17.50 -7.46 8.55
N ALA A 2 -18.28 -7.80 7.52
CA ALA A 2 -18.04 -7.28 6.18
C ALA A 2 -18.48 -5.81 6.16
N VAL A 3 -17.52 -4.88 6.05
CA VAL A 3 -17.84 -3.46 5.91
C VAL A 3 -18.57 -3.34 4.58
N LYS A 4 -19.89 -3.16 4.63
CA LYS A 4 -20.73 -2.87 3.46
C LYS A 4 -20.07 -1.67 2.79
N GLN A 5 -19.38 -1.87 1.67
CA GLN A 5 -18.92 -0.76 0.85
C GLN A 5 -20.18 0.01 0.47
N THR A 6 -20.42 1.12 1.15
CA THR A 6 -21.52 2.01 0.84
C THR A 6 -21.38 2.40 -0.63
N GLU A 7 -22.48 2.53 -1.36
CA GLU A 7 -22.45 2.93 -2.77
C GLU A 7 -21.66 4.24 -2.97
N ALA A 8 -21.64 5.10 -1.94
CA ALA A 8 -20.79 6.28 -1.84
C ALA A 8 -19.27 5.97 -1.91
N ASN A 9 -18.80 4.92 -1.22
CA ASN A 9 -17.39 4.50 -1.30
C ASN A 9 -17.05 3.98 -2.69
N LYS A 10 -17.96 3.22 -3.32
CA LYS A 10 -17.78 2.75 -4.70
C LYS A 10 -17.69 3.93 -5.68
N LYS A 11 -18.64 4.87 -5.60
CA LYS A 11 -18.64 6.09 -6.44
C LYS A 11 -17.40 6.95 -6.21
N TRP A 12 -16.92 7.06 -4.97
CA TRP A 12 -15.68 7.77 -4.67
C TRP A 12 -14.46 7.06 -5.26
N GLN A 13 -14.37 5.74 -5.12
CA GLN A 13 -13.29 4.93 -5.71
C GLN A 13 -13.28 5.02 -7.24
N GLU A 14 -14.45 5.02 -7.89
CA GLU A 14 -14.54 5.17 -9.35
C GLU A 14 -14.07 6.54 -9.84
N LYS A 15 -14.33 7.61 -9.07
CA LYS A 15 -13.84 8.96 -9.38
C LYS A 15 -12.38 9.17 -9.00
N ASN A 16 -11.86 8.40 -8.05
CA ASN A 16 -10.53 8.58 -7.46
C ASN A 16 -9.70 7.29 -7.58
N LYS A 17 -9.75 6.62 -8.74
CA LYS A 17 -9.15 5.28 -8.95
C LYS A 17 -7.68 5.23 -8.55
N GLU A 18 -6.90 6.23 -8.94
CA GLU A 18 -5.47 6.29 -8.63
C GLU A 18 -5.20 6.47 -7.13
N ARG A 19 -5.95 7.36 -6.46
CA ARG A 19 -5.82 7.57 -5.01
C ARG A 19 -6.30 6.36 -4.23
N ALA A 20 -7.38 5.72 -4.66
CA ALA A 20 -7.86 4.49 -4.06
C ALA A 20 -6.82 3.36 -4.21
N LYS A 21 -6.22 3.22 -5.40
CA LYS A 21 -5.14 2.27 -5.66
C LYS A 21 -3.95 2.53 -4.74
N TYR A 22 -3.45 3.77 -4.69
CA TYR A 22 -2.36 4.19 -3.80
C TYR A 22 -2.63 3.82 -2.33
N LEU A 23 -3.84 4.10 -1.82
CA LEU A 23 -4.20 3.77 -0.44
C LEU A 23 -4.25 2.26 -0.21
N SER A 24 -4.80 1.50 -1.16
CA SER A 24 -4.86 0.05 -1.08
C SER A 24 -3.48 -0.58 -1.07
N ASP A 25 -2.60 -0.15 -1.96
CA ASP A 25 -1.23 -0.65 -2.08
C ASP A 25 -0.44 -0.28 -0.81
N ARG A 26 -0.54 0.96 -0.34
CA ARG A 26 0.07 1.39 0.93
C ARG A 26 -0.38 0.55 2.11
N SER A 27 -1.67 0.22 2.19
CA SER A 27 -2.19 -0.61 3.29
C SER A 27 -1.68 -2.05 3.20
N ARG A 28 -1.63 -2.62 1.99
CA ARG A 28 -1.10 -3.97 1.74
C ARG A 28 0.37 -4.06 2.11
N THR A 29 1.19 -3.12 1.65
CA THR A 29 2.64 -3.06 1.97
C THR A 29 2.87 -2.98 3.48
N LYS A 30 2.10 -2.14 4.20
CA LYS A 30 2.19 -2.07 5.67
C LYS A 30 1.88 -3.40 6.34
N SER A 31 0.82 -4.10 5.90
CA SER A 31 0.45 -5.39 6.48
C SER A 31 1.49 -6.46 6.17
N PHE A 32 2.05 -6.44 4.95
CA PHE A 32 3.09 -7.36 4.54
C PHE A 32 4.31 -7.25 5.45
N ILE A 33 4.87 -6.03 5.57
CA ILE A 33 6.04 -5.72 6.41
C ILE A 33 5.82 -6.10 7.88
N ARG A 34 4.59 -5.96 8.40
CA ARG A 34 4.30 -6.18 9.82
C ARG A 34 4.04 -7.63 10.18
N ASN A 35 3.39 -8.37 9.29
CA ASN A 35 2.74 -9.63 9.65
C ASN A 35 3.13 -10.82 8.77
N LEU A 36 3.67 -10.60 7.57
CA LEU A 36 3.85 -11.66 6.57
C LEU A 36 5.30 -11.82 6.08
N SER A 37 6.09 -10.74 6.08
CA SER A 37 7.45 -10.73 5.55
C SER A 37 8.43 -11.51 6.41
N THR A 38 9.35 -12.20 5.75
CA THR A 38 10.54 -12.81 6.34
C THR A 38 11.65 -11.77 6.57
N LEU A 39 12.74 -12.17 7.23
CA LEU A 39 13.88 -11.28 7.44
C LEU A 39 14.51 -10.83 6.10
N GLU A 40 14.64 -11.75 5.15
CA GLU A 40 15.19 -11.46 3.81
C GLU A 40 14.32 -10.45 3.06
N ASP A 41 12.99 -10.60 3.11
CA ASP A 41 12.05 -9.64 2.52
C ASP A 41 12.23 -8.23 3.12
N LEU A 42 12.43 -8.13 4.45
CA LEU A 42 12.64 -6.85 5.12
C LEU A 42 13.94 -6.18 4.68
N GLU A 43 15.02 -6.95 4.53
CA GLU A 43 16.29 -6.44 4.03
C GLU A 43 16.20 -5.95 2.58
N GLU A 44 15.51 -6.68 1.71
CA GLU A 44 15.27 -6.27 0.33
C GLU A 44 14.44 -4.97 0.28
N ILE A 45 13.34 -4.90 1.04
CA ILE A 45 12.51 -3.71 1.12
C ILE A 45 13.31 -2.49 1.62
N GLN A 46 14.21 -2.68 2.58
CA GLN A 46 15.09 -1.59 3.03
C GLN A 46 15.99 -1.06 1.92
N LYS A 47 16.59 -1.94 1.11
CA LYS A 47 17.40 -1.55 -0.06
C LYS A 47 16.57 -0.75 -1.07
N LEU A 48 15.38 -1.25 -1.41
CA LEU A 48 14.45 -0.56 -2.31
C LEU A 48 14.06 0.84 -1.80
N ILE A 49 13.83 0.99 -0.49
CA ILE A 49 13.53 2.29 0.12
C ILE A 49 14.71 3.26 0.02
N LEU A 50 15.94 2.78 0.24
CA LEU A 50 17.14 3.61 0.14
C LEU A 50 17.32 4.13 -1.28
N ASP A 51 17.20 3.27 -2.29
CA ASP A 51 17.38 3.68 -3.67
C ASP A 51 16.28 4.64 -4.13
N ARG A 52 15.02 4.38 -3.74
CA ARG A 52 13.91 5.30 -4.04
C ARG A 52 14.09 6.68 -3.41
N LYS A 53 14.65 6.75 -2.20
CA LYS A 53 14.96 8.05 -1.55
C LYS A 53 16.04 8.82 -2.31
N LYS A 54 17.06 8.15 -2.83
CA LYS A 54 18.10 8.78 -3.65
C LYS A 54 17.53 9.37 -4.93
N GLU A 55 16.63 8.65 -5.61
CA GLU A 55 15.96 9.15 -6.82
C GLU A 55 15.05 10.37 -6.57
N LEU A 56 14.56 10.53 -5.34
CA LEU A 56 13.65 11.60 -4.94
C LEU A 56 14.36 12.80 -4.28
N SER A 57 15.66 12.68 -4.01
CA SER A 57 16.50 13.75 -3.44
C SER A 57 17.14 14.56 -4.56
#